data_AF-A0A932JPL9-F1
#
_entry.id   AF-A0A932JPL9-F1
#
_cell.length_a   1.000
_cell.length_b   1.000
_cell.length_c   1.000
_cell.angle_alpha   90.00
_cell.angle_beta   90.00
_cell.angle_gamma   90.00
#
_symmetry.space_group_name_H-M   'P 1'
#
loop_
_entity.id
_entity.type
_entity.pdbx_description
1 polymer ?
#
loop_
_entity_poly.entity_id
_entity_poly.type
_entity_poly.pdbx_seq_one_letter_code
_entity_poly.pdbx_strand_id
1 'polypeptide(L)'
;MREFLAAAVLAAFLAGPSRAQFMNSDAPAMPQLINMSVIEALVATDHAELAGVFAFVPEGAAPLALADYLLRKPDALKGFVKKGEADLKTTQVINNWDKEVFLHLVAATAGGASVPGVKPVKKSLVDRISRLSLATGVPLEVLVQRRAGVPR
;
A
#
# COMPACT_ATOMS: atom_id res chain seq x y z
N MET A 1 -42.65 45.70 2.18
CA MET A 1 -41.20 45.89 2.37
C MET A 1 -40.86 45.50 3.81
N ARG A 2 -40.81 44.26 4.30
CA ARG A 2 -40.40 42.94 3.81
C ARG A 2 -39.02 42.87 3.15
N GLU A 3 -38.14 42.24 3.92
CA GLU A 3 -36.88 41.56 3.57
C GLU A 3 -35.67 42.46 3.39
N PHE A 4 -34.77 42.48 4.37
CA PHE A 4 -33.31 42.64 4.22
C PHE A 4 -32.67 42.67 5.61
N LEU A 5 -32.64 41.54 6.33
CA LEU A 5 -31.87 41.41 7.59
C LEU A 5 -31.66 39.91 7.92
N ALA A 6 -31.06 39.16 7.00
CA ALA A 6 -30.74 37.74 7.24
C ALA A 6 -29.53 37.24 6.43
N ALA A 7 -28.53 38.09 6.16
CA ALA A 7 -27.40 37.74 5.30
C ALA A 7 -26.02 38.06 5.89
N ALA A 8 -25.86 38.08 7.22
CA ALA A 8 -24.60 38.46 7.86
C ALA A 8 -24.02 37.44 8.86
N VAL A 9 -24.55 36.22 8.96
CA VAL A 9 -24.03 35.21 9.92
C VAL A 9 -23.38 33.99 9.24
N LEU A 10 -23.49 33.85 7.92
CA LEU A 10 -22.96 32.67 7.20
C LEU A 10 -21.62 32.91 6.49
N ALA A 11 -20.75 33.79 7.02
CA ALA A 11 -19.44 34.07 6.42
C ALA A 11 -18.25 33.86 7.39
N ALA A 12 -18.50 33.39 8.62
CA ALA A 12 -17.45 33.25 9.63
C ALA A 12 -16.94 31.80 9.86
N PHE A 13 -17.49 30.80 9.16
CA PHE A 13 -17.13 29.39 9.37
C PHE A 13 -16.28 28.75 8.25
N LEU A 14 -15.83 29.52 7.26
CA LEU A 14 -14.98 29.00 6.17
C LEU A 14 -13.50 29.41 6.29
N ALA A 15 -13.10 30.10 7.36
CA ALA A 15 -11.69 30.30 7.70
C ALA A 15 -11.15 29.10 8.48
N GLY A 16 -11.16 27.92 7.84
CA GLY A 16 -10.32 26.80 8.29
C GLY A 16 -8.85 27.19 8.11
N PRO A 17 -7.93 26.76 9.00
CA PRO A 17 -6.52 27.00 8.80
C PRO A 17 -6.08 26.27 7.54
N SER A 18 -5.83 27.03 6.48
CA SER A 18 -5.08 26.60 5.31
C SER A 18 -3.73 26.08 5.80
N ARG A 19 -3.64 24.77 6.01
CA ARG A 19 -2.38 24.05 6.22
C ARG A 19 -1.63 24.09 4.88
N ALA A 20 -0.99 25.22 4.62
CA ALA A 20 0.06 25.33 3.62
C ALA A 20 1.28 24.57 4.16
N GLN A 21 1.29 23.26 3.96
CA GLN A 21 2.47 22.41 4.06
C GLN A 21 2.86 21.96 2.65
N PHE A 22 3.20 22.91 1.80
CA PHE A 22 3.83 22.62 0.52
C PHE A 22 5.07 23.48 0.42
N MET A 23 6.17 22.93 0.94
CA MET A 23 7.57 23.17 0.57
C MET A 23 8.47 22.66 1.70
N ASN A 24 8.44 21.35 1.95
CA ASN A 24 9.70 20.69 2.25
C ASN A 24 10.26 20.30 0.88
N SER A 25 11.17 21.12 0.38
CA SER A 25 12.21 20.62 -0.51
C SER A 25 12.99 19.60 0.33
N ASP A 26 12.53 18.35 0.30
CA ASP A 26 13.21 17.25 0.96
C ASP A 26 14.64 17.24 0.45
N ALA A 27 15.58 17.49 1.38
CA ALA A 27 17.00 17.22 1.16
C ALA A 27 17.13 15.80 0.58
N PRO A 28 18.14 15.53 -0.29
CA PRO A 28 18.30 14.21 -0.88
C PRO A 28 18.23 13.16 0.22
N ALA A 29 17.22 12.28 0.12
CA ALA A 29 16.96 11.28 1.14
C ALA A 29 18.22 10.43 1.28
N MET A 30 18.89 10.55 2.43
CA MET A 30 19.97 9.66 2.80
C MET A 30 19.42 8.24 2.76
N PRO A 31 20.14 7.24 2.19
CA PRO A 31 19.67 5.86 2.17
C PRO A 31 19.25 5.44 3.58
N GLN A 32 17.97 5.10 3.73
CA GLN A 32 17.42 4.67 5.01
C GLN A 32 17.61 3.17 5.16
N LEU A 33 17.64 2.67 6.40
CA LEU A 33 17.53 1.24 6.65
C LEU A 33 16.23 0.73 6.03
N ILE A 34 16.34 -0.19 5.08
CA ILE A 34 15.19 -0.74 4.37
C ILE A 34 14.36 -1.56 5.35
N ASN A 35 13.05 -1.30 5.39
CA ASN A 35 12.10 -2.10 6.16
C ASN A 35 12.15 -3.57 5.69
N MET A 36 12.33 -4.50 6.62
CA MET A 36 12.44 -5.94 6.32
C MET A 36 11.23 -6.51 5.57
N SER A 37 10.04 -5.94 5.76
CA SER A 37 8.83 -6.31 5.02
C SER A 37 8.97 -6.06 3.52
N VAL A 38 9.62 -4.95 3.14
CA VAL A 38 9.91 -4.63 1.74
C VAL A 38 10.84 -5.69 1.16
N ILE A 39 11.89 -6.07 1.90
CA ILE A 39 12.84 -7.09 1.46
C ILE A 39 12.14 -8.45 1.28
N GLU A 40 11.32 -8.89 2.24
CA GLU A 40 10.54 -10.13 2.10
C GLU A 40 9.63 -10.10 0.86
N ALA A 41 8.98 -8.95 0.60
CA ALA A 41 8.12 -8.78 -0.55
C ALA A 41 8.89 -8.82 -1.89
N LEU A 42 10.04 -8.16 -1.96
CA LEU A 42 10.90 -8.15 -3.14
C LEU A 42 11.47 -9.55 -3.43
N VAL A 43 11.92 -10.27 -2.40
CA VAL A 43 12.39 -11.66 -2.55
C VAL A 43 11.26 -12.57 -3.03
N ALA A 44 10.05 -12.45 -2.45
CA ALA A 44 8.90 -13.26 -2.85
C ALA A 44 8.38 -12.95 -4.27
N THR A 45 8.83 -11.85 -4.87
CA THR A 45 8.49 -11.46 -6.23
C THR A 45 9.65 -11.63 -7.21
N ASP A 46 10.74 -12.28 -6.79
CA ASP A 46 11.97 -12.48 -7.57
C ASP A 46 12.62 -11.16 -8.05
N HIS A 47 12.49 -10.10 -7.24
CA HIS A 47 12.96 -8.75 -7.54
C HIS A 47 13.82 -8.13 -6.43
N ALA A 48 14.64 -8.95 -5.77
CA ALA A 48 15.54 -8.53 -4.69
C ALA A 48 16.53 -7.43 -5.13
N GLU A 49 16.85 -7.34 -6.42
CA GLU A 49 17.69 -6.30 -7.01
C GLU A 49 17.11 -4.88 -6.83
N LEU A 50 15.80 -4.75 -6.60
CA LEU A 50 15.15 -3.46 -6.38
C LEU A 50 15.33 -2.92 -4.96
N ALA A 51 15.94 -3.67 -4.04
CA ALA A 51 16.17 -3.22 -2.68
C ALA A 51 16.93 -1.88 -2.63
N GLY A 52 17.92 -1.70 -3.50
CA GLY A 52 18.66 -0.44 -3.62
C GLY A 52 17.80 0.74 -4.07
N VAL A 53 16.74 0.50 -4.85
CA VAL A 53 15.79 1.56 -5.26
C VAL A 53 14.86 1.90 -4.10
N PHE A 54 14.34 0.88 -3.41
CA PHE A 54 13.47 1.08 -2.24
C PHE A 54 14.19 1.72 -1.05
N ALA A 55 15.53 1.69 -0.98
CA ALA A 55 16.32 2.44 0.01
C ALA A 55 16.14 3.97 -0.06
N PHE A 56 15.67 4.49 -1.21
CA PHE A 56 15.39 5.91 -1.43
C PHE A 56 13.91 6.25 -1.36
N VAL A 57 13.03 5.26 -1.17
CA VAL A 57 11.60 5.48 -1.00
C VAL A 57 11.32 5.69 0.49
N PRO A 58 10.68 6.81 0.90
CA PRO A 58 10.28 7.00 2.29
C PRO A 58 9.45 5.82 2.78
N GLU A 59 9.69 5.35 4.00
CA GLU A 59 9.06 4.13 4.52
C GLU A 59 7.52 4.15 4.41
N GLY A 60 6.88 5.27 4.73
CA GLY A 60 5.43 5.43 4.61
C GLY A 60 4.89 5.45 3.18
N ALA A 61 5.75 5.63 2.18
CA ALA A 61 5.39 5.58 0.75
C ALA A 61 5.76 4.23 0.11
N ALA A 62 6.53 3.37 0.79
CA ALA A 62 7.00 2.11 0.25
C ALA A 62 5.87 1.13 -0.13
N PRO A 63 4.78 0.96 0.67
CA PRO A 63 3.66 0.10 0.28
C PRO A 63 2.99 0.55 -1.03
N LEU A 64 2.77 1.85 -1.19
CA LEU A 64 2.21 2.44 -2.40
C LEU A 64 3.15 2.28 -3.60
N ALA A 65 4.44 2.54 -3.41
CA ALA A 65 5.45 2.37 -4.46
C ALA A 65 5.53 0.91 -4.94
N LEU A 66 5.47 -0.06 -4.03
CA LEU A 66 5.41 -1.47 -4.39
C LEU A 66 4.10 -1.80 -5.13
N ALA A 67 2.95 -1.29 -4.66
CA ALA A 67 1.67 -1.52 -5.35
C ALA A 67 1.71 -1.01 -6.81
N ASP A 68 2.23 0.20 -7.05
CA ASP A 68 2.40 0.75 -8.41
C ASP A 68 3.35 -0.12 -9.26
N TYR A 69 4.46 -0.58 -8.68
CA TYR A 69 5.36 -1.51 -9.35
C TYR A 69 4.66 -2.83 -9.74
N LEU A 70 3.92 -3.45 -8.82
CA LEU A 70 3.23 -4.72 -9.04
C LEU A 70 2.16 -4.60 -10.13
N LEU A 71 1.43 -3.48 -10.22
CA LEU A 71 0.46 -3.25 -11.29
C LEU A 71 1.11 -3.25 -12.68
N ARG A 72 2.35 -2.73 -12.79
CA ARG A 72 3.11 -2.72 -14.04
C ARG A 72 3.79 -4.07 -14.35
N LYS A 73 3.88 -4.96 -13.36
CA LYS A 73 4.59 -6.25 -13.45
C LYS A 73 3.65 -7.41 -13.06
N PRO A 74 2.85 -7.92 -14.02
CA PRO A 74 1.83 -8.93 -13.73
C PRO A 74 2.34 -10.23 -13.07
N ASP A 75 3.57 -10.64 -13.36
CA ASP A 75 4.15 -11.86 -12.77
C ASP A 75 4.62 -11.60 -11.33
N ALA A 76 5.23 -10.44 -11.05
CA ALA A 76 5.52 -10.00 -9.69
C ALA A 76 4.23 -9.88 -8.85
N LEU A 77 3.15 -9.31 -9.41
CA LEU A 77 1.85 -9.25 -8.74
C LEU A 77 1.32 -10.64 -8.37
N LYS A 78 1.42 -11.62 -9.27
CA LYS A 78 1.03 -13.01 -8.97
C LYS A 78 1.91 -13.60 -7.86
N GLY A 79 3.21 -13.35 -7.88
CA GLY A 79 4.15 -13.79 -6.84
C GLY A 79 3.77 -13.23 -5.46
N PHE A 80 3.52 -11.92 -5.40
CA PHE A 80 3.12 -11.23 -4.19
C PHE A 80 1.77 -11.74 -3.62
N VAL A 81 0.78 -11.96 -4.48
CA VAL A 81 -0.51 -12.56 -4.07
C VAL A 81 -0.32 -13.98 -3.55
N LYS A 82 0.52 -14.80 -4.20
CA LYS A 82 0.81 -16.17 -3.74
C LYS A 82 1.51 -16.17 -2.37
N LYS A 83 2.43 -15.23 -2.13
CA LYS A 83 3.06 -15.04 -0.82
C LYS A 83 2.00 -14.78 0.26
N GLY A 84 1.13 -13.79 0.04
CA GLY A 84 0.06 -13.46 0.98
C GLY A 84 -0.90 -14.63 1.24
N GLU A 85 -1.24 -15.41 0.21
CA GLU A 85 -2.06 -16.61 0.37
C GLU A 85 -1.35 -17.72 1.16
N ALA A 86 -0.04 -17.90 0.95
CA ALA A 86 0.75 -18.87 1.70
C ALA A 86 0.84 -18.47 3.19
N ASP A 87 1.09 -17.19 3.47
CA ASP A 87 1.10 -16.64 4.83
C ASP A 87 -0.25 -16.82 5.51
N LEU A 88 -1.34 -16.46 4.83
CA LEU A 88 -2.69 -16.61 5.35
C LEU A 88 -3.05 -18.09 5.60
N LYS A 89 -2.72 -18.97 4.67
CA LYS A 89 -3.01 -20.42 4.79
C LYS A 89 -2.28 -21.04 5.99
N THR A 90 -1.01 -20.68 6.18
CA THR A 90 -0.14 -21.30 7.20
C THR A 90 -0.32 -20.69 8.58
N THR A 91 -0.53 -19.37 8.67
CA THR A 91 -0.51 -18.64 9.95
C THR A 91 -1.86 -18.02 10.33
N GLN A 92 -2.85 -18.10 9.44
CA GLN A 92 -4.18 -17.47 9.56
C GLN A 92 -4.15 -15.93 9.63
N VAL A 93 -3.00 -15.31 9.34
CA VAL A 93 -2.78 -13.86 9.31
C VAL A 93 -1.83 -13.49 8.17
N ILE A 94 -1.71 -12.21 7.86
CA ILE A 94 -0.70 -11.67 6.93
C ILE A 94 0.10 -10.55 7.61
N ASN A 95 1.20 -10.13 7.01
CA ASN A 95 1.96 -8.97 7.48
C ASN A 95 1.12 -7.68 7.32
N ASN A 96 1.17 -6.78 8.30
CA ASN A 96 0.55 -5.45 8.23
C ASN A 96 1.02 -4.66 7.01
N TRP A 97 2.33 -4.70 6.74
CA TRP A 97 2.90 -3.98 5.61
C TRP A 97 2.37 -4.52 4.26
N ASP A 98 2.28 -5.85 4.11
CA ASP A 98 1.70 -6.47 2.92
C ASP A 98 0.20 -6.14 2.76
N LYS A 99 -0.53 -6.05 3.88
CA LYS A 99 -1.93 -5.64 3.89
C LYS A 99 -2.10 -4.23 3.32
N GLU A 100 -1.23 -3.29 3.65
CA GLU A 100 -1.25 -1.94 3.07
C GLU A 100 -1.03 -1.97 1.56
N VAL A 101 -0.10 -2.78 1.07
CA VAL A 101 0.10 -3.01 -0.37
C VAL A 101 -1.18 -3.54 -1.02
N PHE A 102 -1.85 -4.53 -0.43
CA PHE A 102 -3.11 -5.06 -0.95
C PHE A 102 -4.23 -4.01 -0.97
N LEU A 103 -4.32 -3.15 0.06
CA LEU A 103 -5.29 -2.06 0.09
C LEU A 103 -5.05 -1.05 -1.03
N HIS A 104 -3.80 -0.69 -1.31
CA HIS A 104 -3.45 0.15 -2.46
C HIS A 104 -3.79 -0.50 -3.80
N LEU A 105 -3.57 -1.82 -3.94
CA LEU A 105 -3.96 -2.58 -5.13
C LEU A 105 -5.48 -2.62 -5.34
N VAL A 106 -6.27 -2.78 -4.27
CA VAL A 106 -7.74 -2.70 -4.34
C VAL A 106 -8.16 -1.31 -4.80
N ALA A 107 -7.63 -0.24 -4.20
CA ALA A 107 -7.97 1.12 -4.56
C ALA A 107 -7.66 1.42 -6.05
N ALA A 108 -6.49 0.97 -6.53
CA ALA A 108 -6.08 1.16 -7.92
C ALA A 108 -6.94 0.36 -8.91
N THR A 109 -7.41 -0.82 -8.54
CA THR A 109 -8.24 -1.68 -9.42
C THR A 109 -9.72 -1.31 -9.40
N ALA A 110 -10.22 -0.72 -8.30
CA ALA A 110 -11.60 -0.25 -8.17
C ALA A 110 -11.88 1.01 -9.00
N GLY A 111 -10.87 1.86 -9.21
CA GLY A 111 -11.03 3.17 -9.84
C GLY A 111 -11.41 3.15 -11.32
N GLY A 112 -11.36 2.01 -12.01
CA GLY A 112 -11.70 1.87 -13.44
C GLY A 112 -10.81 2.66 -14.41
N ALA A 113 -10.09 3.66 -13.92
CA ALA A 113 -9.09 4.42 -14.64
C ALA A 113 -7.89 3.51 -14.92
N SER A 114 -7.65 3.21 -16.19
CA SER A 114 -6.42 2.56 -16.61
C SER A 114 -5.25 3.50 -16.29
N VAL A 115 -4.44 3.15 -15.29
CA VAL A 115 -3.15 3.80 -15.10
C VAL A 115 -2.36 3.65 -16.42
N PRO A 116 -1.82 4.73 -17.01
CA PRO A 116 -1.08 4.64 -18.26
C PRO A 116 -0.01 3.56 -18.20
N GLY A 117 0.03 2.68 -19.20
CA GLY A 117 0.97 1.57 -19.27
C GLY A 117 0.66 0.35 -18.38
N VAL A 118 -0.45 0.36 -17.63
CA VAL A 118 -0.90 -0.79 -16.82
C VAL A 118 -1.97 -1.58 -17.59
N LYS A 119 -1.74 -2.88 -17.75
CA LYS A 119 -2.76 -3.78 -18.32
C LYS A 119 -3.88 -4.02 -17.29
N PRO A 120 -5.14 -4.15 -17.73
CA PRO A 120 -6.23 -4.53 -16.82
C PRO A 120 -5.90 -5.80 -16.05
N VAL A 121 -6.05 -5.75 -14.73
CA VAL A 121 -5.86 -6.91 -13.85
C VAL A 121 -7.03 -7.86 -14.06
N LYS A 122 -6.75 -9.15 -14.22
CA LYS A 122 -7.79 -10.17 -14.38
C LYS A 122 -8.72 -10.19 -13.16
N LYS A 123 -10.03 -10.29 -13.38
CA LYS A 123 -11.03 -10.34 -12.30
C LYS A 123 -10.70 -11.34 -11.19
N SER A 124 -10.30 -12.56 -11.56
CA SER A 124 -9.92 -13.59 -10.58
C SER A 124 -8.73 -13.21 -9.71
N LEU A 125 -7.82 -12.37 -10.22
CA LEU A 125 -6.70 -11.86 -9.44
C LEU A 125 -7.13 -10.69 -8.54
N VAL A 126 -8.03 -9.82 -9.04
CA VAL A 126 -8.67 -8.77 -8.22
C VAL A 126 -9.41 -9.38 -7.03
N ASP A 127 -10.20 -10.45 -7.24
CA ASP A 127 -10.93 -11.13 -6.15
C ASP A 127 -9.99 -11.68 -5.07
N ARG A 128 -8.81 -12.19 -5.47
CA ARG A 128 -7.77 -12.69 -4.55
C ARG A 128 -7.13 -11.55 -3.76
N ILE A 129 -6.79 -10.44 -4.44
CA ILE A 129 -6.27 -9.22 -3.79
C ILE A 129 -7.28 -8.69 -2.77
N SER A 130 -8.55 -8.56 -3.14
CA SER A 130 -9.63 -8.12 -2.25
C SER A 130 -9.82 -9.03 -1.05
N ARG A 131 -9.65 -10.35 -1.20
CA ARG A 131 -9.69 -11.28 -0.07
C ARG A 131 -8.51 -11.03 0.89
N LEU A 132 -7.31 -10.87 0.37
CA LEU A 132 -6.11 -10.65 1.18
C LEU A 132 -6.13 -9.30 1.89
N SER A 133 -6.68 -8.24 1.27
CA SER A 133 -6.83 -6.94 1.92
C SER A 133 -7.77 -6.98 3.14
N LEU A 134 -8.68 -7.95 3.19
CA LEU A 134 -9.59 -8.16 4.32
C LEU A 134 -9.01 -9.06 5.42
N ALA A 135 -7.87 -9.70 5.17
CA ALA A 135 -7.23 -10.56 6.17
C ALA A 135 -6.74 -9.77 7.38
N THR A 136 -6.61 -10.44 8.53
CA THR A 136 -6.00 -9.86 9.73
C THR A 136 -4.52 -9.64 9.49
N GLY A 137 -4.08 -8.38 9.63
CA GLY A 137 -2.68 -8.00 9.58
C GLY A 137 -2.04 -8.11 10.96
N VAL A 138 -0.78 -8.53 11.02
CA VAL A 138 0.06 -8.52 12.22
C VAL A 138 1.45 -7.96 11.90
N PRO A 139 2.22 -7.48 12.89
CA PRO A 139 3.62 -7.12 12.69
C PRO A 139 4.45 -8.30 12.16
N LEU A 140 5.50 -8.01 11.41
CA LEU A 140 6.34 -9.03 10.75
C LEU A 140 6.92 -10.01 11.77
N GLU A 141 7.32 -9.55 12.94
CA GLU A 141 7.92 -10.36 14.01
C GLU A 141 6.93 -11.45 14.48
N VAL A 142 5.65 -11.08 14.62
CA VAL A 142 4.59 -12.01 15.01
C VAL A 142 4.34 -13.03 13.90
N LEU A 143 4.37 -12.61 12.64
CA LEU A 143 4.22 -13.51 11.50
C LEU A 143 5.37 -14.52 11.44
N VAL A 144 6.62 -14.07 11.60
CA VAL A 144 7.81 -14.93 11.60
C VAL A 144 7.75 -15.95 12.75
N GLN A 145 7.34 -15.52 13.95
CA GLN A 145 7.15 -16.43 15.08
C GLN A 145 6.11 -17.52 14.77
N ARG A 146 4.98 -17.17 14.14
CA ARG A 146 3.96 -18.14 13.73
C ARG A 146 4.50 -19.11 12.69
N ARG A 147 5.23 -18.63 11.67
CA ARG A 147 5.85 -19.50 10.66
C ARG A 147 6.82 -20.51 11.30
N ALA A 148 7.60 -20.10 12.30
CA ALA A 148 8.54 -20.98 13.00
C ALA A 148 7.84 -22.06 13.85
N GLY A 149 6.62 -21.80 14.33
CA GLY A 149 5.83 -22.75 15.11
C GLY A 149 5.03 -23.77 14.29
N VAL A 150 4.99 -23.64 12.95
CA VAL A 150 4.28 -24.59 12.07
C VAL A 150 5.25 -25.72 11.68
N PRO A 151 4.96 -27.00 12.03
CA PRO A 151 5.78 -28.13 11.58
C PRO A 151 5.74 -28.21 10.04
N ARG A 152 6.93 -28.34 9.43
CA ARG A 152 7.12 -28.39 7.97
C ARG A 152 6.69 -29.72 7.36
#